data_AF-A0A7K0NTK4-F1
#
_entry.id   AF-A0A7K0NTK4-F1
#
_cell.length_a   1.000
_cell.length_b   1.000
_cell.length_c   1.000
_cell.angle_alpha   90.00
_cell.angle_beta   90.00
_cell.angle_gamma   90.00
#
_symmetry.space_group_name_H-M   'P 1'
#
loop_
_entity.id
_entity.type
_entity.pdbx_description
1 polymer ?
#
loop_
_entity_poly.entity_id
_entity_poly.type
_entity_poly.pdbx_seq_one_letter_code
_entity_poly.pdbx_strand_id
1 'polypeptide(L)'
;MSPNEILAPYDRALKDTTLLEKRLWSAQVLDAVALRISVEPGAIAELHAGKEYRDFGLCSGLLEASWRIENPTEGMRIGAQLQFYARALNHE
;
A
#
# COMPACT_ATOMS: atom_id res chain seq x y z
N MET A 1 -0.96 3.80 -11.25
CA MET A 1 -0.39 5.14 -11.48
C MET A 1 1.12 5.01 -11.50
N SER A 2 1.79 5.76 -12.36
CA SER A 2 3.26 5.84 -12.37
C SER A 2 3.75 6.94 -11.40
N PRO A 3 4.93 6.80 -10.74
CA PRO A 3 5.49 7.86 -9.90
C PRO A 3 5.67 9.21 -10.62
N ASN A 4 5.79 9.20 -11.95
CA ASN A 4 5.98 10.39 -12.78
C ASN A 4 4.68 10.92 -13.39
N GLU A 5 3.53 10.36 -13.02
CA GLU A 5 2.22 10.76 -13.54
C GLU A 5 1.73 12.01 -12.81
N ILE A 6 1.45 13.08 -13.57
CA ILE A 6 0.90 14.32 -13.00
C ILE A 6 -0.60 14.13 -12.75
N LEU A 7 -1.02 14.31 -11.50
CA LEU A 7 -2.42 14.29 -11.13
C LEU A 7 -3.01 15.70 -11.09
N ALA A 8 -4.21 15.84 -11.63
CA ALA A 8 -5.03 17.01 -11.36
C ALA A 8 -5.41 17.03 -9.87
N PRO A 9 -5.57 18.22 -9.25
CA PRO A 9 -6.06 18.33 -7.88
C PRO A 9 -7.39 17.58 -7.69
N TYR A 10 -7.51 16.85 -6.58
CA TYR A 10 -8.73 16.11 -6.23
C TYR A 10 -8.97 16.15 -4.73
N ASP A 11 -10.24 16.12 -4.33
CA ASP A 11 -10.66 16.00 -2.93
C ASP A 11 -11.41 14.67 -2.74
N ARG A 12 -10.63 13.59 -2.65
CA ARG A 12 -11.12 12.24 -2.38
C ARG A 12 -10.17 11.53 -1.43
N ALA A 13 -10.71 10.98 -0.35
CA ALA A 13 -9.96 10.18 0.60
C ALA A 13 -10.76 8.94 0.98
N LEU A 14 -10.10 7.78 1.04
CA LEU A 14 -10.78 6.52 1.40
C LEU A 14 -11.43 6.58 2.78
N LYS A 15 -10.86 7.35 3.72
CA LYS A 15 -11.43 7.52 5.07
C LYS A 15 -12.89 7.98 5.05
N ASP A 16 -13.28 8.75 4.03
CA ASP A 16 -14.62 9.36 3.88
C ASP A 16 -15.55 8.49 3.01
N THR A 17 -15.10 7.32 2.58
CA THR A 17 -15.85 6.39 1.72
C THR A 17 -16.48 5.24 2.52
N THR A 18 -17.50 4.63 1.94
CA THR A 18 -18.17 3.44 2.49
C THR A 18 -17.26 2.21 2.49
N LEU A 19 -17.60 1.22 3.31
CA LEU A 19 -16.90 -0.08 3.32
C LEU A 19 -16.87 -0.75 1.93
N LEU A 20 -17.97 -0.63 1.18
CA LEU A 20 -18.07 -1.19 -0.17
C LEU A 20 -17.08 -0.53 -1.13
N GLU A 21 -16.98 0.81 -1.08
CA GLU A 21 -16.05 1.57 -1.91
C GLU A 21 -14.59 1.26 -1.56
N LYS A 22 -14.25 1.10 -0.27
CA LYS A 22 -12.90 0.67 0.15
C LYS A 22 -12.53 -0.70 -0.43
N ARG A 23 -13.46 -1.66 -0.40
CA ARG A 23 -13.27 -3.00 -0.98
C ARG A 23 -13.10 -2.94 -2.50
N LEU A 24 -13.92 -2.15 -3.18
CA LEU A 24 -13.83 -1.95 -4.62
C LEU A 24 -12.47 -1.33 -4.99
N TRP A 25 -12.04 -0.32 -4.24
CA TRP A 25 -10.73 0.28 -4.41
C TRP A 25 -9.60 -0.74 -4.21
N SER A 26 -9.67 -1.58 -3.16
CA SER A 26 -8.67 -2.63 -2.94
C SER A 26 -8.59 -3.62 -4.10
N ALA A 27 -9.73 -4.06 -4.64
CA ALA A 27 -9.77 -4.95 -5.81
C ALA A 27 -9.11 -4.31 -7.04
N GLN A 28 -9.41 -3.03 -7.31
CA GLN A 28 -8.81 -2.29 -8.41
C GLN A 28 -7.28 -2.17 -8.28
N VAL A 29 -6.77 -2.00 -7.05
CA VAL A 29 -5.33 -1.95 -6.80
C VAL A 29 -4.68 -3.31 -7.03
N LEU A 30 -5.30 -4.40 -6.57
CA LEU A 30 -4.80 -5.76 -6.78
C LEU A 30 -4.69 -6.09 -8.28
N ASP A 31 -5.72 -5.77 -9.06
CA ASP A 31 -5.69 -5.94 -10.52
C ASP A 31 -4.56 -5.11 -11.14
N ALA A 32 -4.40 -3.85 -10.71
CA ALA A 32 -3.37 -2.96 -11.23
C ALA A 32 -1.94 -3.44 -10.89
N VAL A 33 -1.76 -4.06 -9.72
CA VAL A 33 -0.50 -4.69 -9.28
C VAL A 33 -0.21 -5.93 -10.12
N ALA A 34 -1.18 -6.85 -10.23
CA ALA A 34 -1.01 -8.09 -11.01
C ALA A 34 -0.68 -7.83 -12.49
N LEU A 35 -1.22 -6.75 -13.07
CA LEU A 35 -0.92 -6.34 -14.45
C LEU A 35 0.49 -5.77 -14.65
N ARG A 36 1.14 -5.27 -13.60
CA ARG A 36 2.41 -4.52 -13.70
C ARG A 36 3.59 -5.26 -13.09
N ILE A 37 3.34 -6.09 -12.10
CA ILE A 37 4.36 -6.68 -11.26
C ILE A 37 4.14 -8.19 -11.27
N SER A 38 5.05 -8.88 -11.95
CA SER A 38 5.17 -10.33 -11.88
C SER A 38 6.32 -10.67 -10.94
N VAL A 39 6.04 -11.46 -9.92
CA VAL A 39 7.02 -11.88 -8.90
C VAL A 39 6.86 -13.36 -8.62
N GLU A 40 7.93 -13.95 -8.10
CA GLU A 40 7.89 -15.31 -7.57
C GLU A 40 7.01 -15.38 -6.31
N PRO A 41 6.33 -16.52 -6.06
CA PRO A 41 5.63 -16.76 -4.81
C PRO A 41 6.53 -16.51 -3.60
N GLY A 42 6.01 -15.81 -2.60
CA GLY A 42 6.75 -15.42 -1.40
C GLY A 42 7.49 -14.09 -1.48
N ALA A 43 7.39 -13.36 -2.61
CA ALA A 43 7.85 -11.98 -2.69
C ALA A 43 7.19 -11.08 -1.62
N ILE A 44 7.95 -10.08 -1.15
CA ILE A 44 7.53 -9.20 -0.06
C ILE A 44 6.89 -7.94 -0.63
N ALA A 45 5.66 -7.67 -0.21
CA ALA A 45 4.99 -6.39 -0.35
C ALA A 45 5.17 -5.60 0.95
N GLU A 46 6.05 -4.59 0.92
CA GLU A 46 6.21 -3.64 2.03
C GLU A 46 5.17 -2.53 1.92
N LEU A 47 4.31 -2.40 2.94
CA LEU A 47 3.21 -1.46 2.96
C LEU A 47 3.47 -0.32 3.94
N HIS A 48 3.54 0.90 3.42
CA HIS A 48 3.63 2.13 4.22
C HIS A 48 2.31 2.91 4.30
N ALA A 49 1.25 2.40 3.67
CA ALA A 49 -0.05 3.05 3.67
C ALA A 49 -0.79 2.87 5.01
N GLY A 50 -1.61 3.86 5.36
CA GLY A 50 -2.48 3.78 6.54
C GLY A 50 -3.49 2.64 6.46
N LYS A 51 -4.04 2.23 7.62
CA LYS A 51 -5.01 1.12 7.73
C LYS A 51 -6.20 1.23 6.79
N GLU A 52 -6.67 2.46 6.55
CA GLU A 52 -7.76 2.75 5.61
C GLU A 52 -7.52 2.25 4.17
N TYR A 53 -6.27 2.07 3.78
CA TYR A 53 -5.88 1.54 2.47
C TYR A 53 -5.55 0.04 2.53
N ARG A 54 -5.20 -0.50 3.69
CA ARG A 54 -4.67 -1.87 3.84
C ARG A 54 -5.76 -2.88 4.20
N ASP A 55 -6.59 -2.53 5.17
CA ASP A 55 -7.36 -3.49 5.96
C ASP A 55 -8.73 -3.83 5.34
N PHE A 56 -9.01 -3.32 4.14
CA PHE A 56 -10.30 -3.45 3.47
C PHE A 56 -10.28 -4.34 2.21
N GLY A 57 -9.28 -5.21 2.10
CA GLY A 57 -9.20 -6.24 1.05
C GLY A 57 -7.83 -6.31 0.36
N LEU A 58 -7.03 -5.24 0.46
CA LEU A 58 -5.71 -5.20 -0.17
C LEU A 58 -4.77 -6.23 0.45
N CYS A 59 -4.63 -6.25 1.78
CA CYS A 59 -3.75 -7.22 2.44
C CYS A 59 -4.21 -8.65 2.21
N SER A 60 -5.51 -8.95 2.34
CA SER A 60 -6.01 -10.31 2.13
C SER A 60 -5.78 -10.77 0.69
N GLY A 61 -6.03 -9.92 -0.31
CA GLY A 61 -5.81 -10.26 -1.70
C GLY A 61 -4.33 -10.48 -2.06
N LEU A 62 -3.41 -9.71 -1.47
CA LEU A 62 -1.98 -9.94 -1.64
C LEU A 62 -1.55 -11.28 -1.00
N LEU A 63 -2.05 -11.60 0.19
CA LEU A 63 -1.78 -12.89 0.84
C LEU A 63 -2.32 -14.07 0.02
N GLU A 64 -3.53 -13.95 -0.53
CA GLU A 64 -4.13 -14.94 -1.43
C GLU A 64 -3.31 -15.12 -2.72
N ALA A 65 -2.71 -14.03 -3.22
CA ALA A 65 -1.77 -14.05 -4.34
C ALA A 65 -0.36 -14.51 -3.95
N SER A 66 -0.18 -15.13 -2.78
CA SER A 66 1.08 -15.69 -2.27
C SER A 66 2.19 -14.65 -2.02
N TRP A 67 1.83 -13.40 -1.76
CA TRP A 67 2.77 -12.40 -1.27
C TRP A 67 2.97 -12.54 0.24
N ARG A 68 4.15 -12.14 0.70
CA ARG A 68 4.39 -11.82 2.11
C ARG A 68 4.15 -10.34 2.33
N ILE A 69 3.53 -9.98 3.45
CA ILE A 69 3.25 -8.57 3.77
C ILE A 69 4.10 -8.15 4.95
N GLU A 70 4.76 -7.01 4.80
CA GLU A 70 5.49 -6.36 5.87
C GLU A 70 5.01 -4.91 6.02
N ASN A 71 4.87 -4.45 7.27
CA ASN A 71 4.56 -3.06 7.58
C ASN A 71 5.55 -2.58 8.66
N PRO A 72 6.77 -2.19 8.25
CA PRO A 72 7.85 -1.93 9.19
C PRO A 72 7.60 -0.71 10.08
N THR A 73 6.65 0.15 9.70
CA THR A 73 6.30 1.36 10.44
C THR A 73 5.02 1.21 11.26
N GLU A 74 4.44 0.01 11.35
CA GLU A 74 3.22 -0.23 12.11
C GLU A 74 3.39 0.11 13.60
N GLY A 75 2.42 0.87 14.15
CA GLY A 75 2.43 1.28 15.55
C GLY A 75 3.47 2.34 15.92
N MET A 76 4.38 2.70 15.00
CA MET A 76 5.36 3.76 15.24
C MET A 76 4.70 5.14 15.25
N ARG A 77 5.16 6.01 16.16
CA ARG A 77 4.85 7.45 16.11
C ARG A 77 5.54 8.09 14.91
N ILE A 78 5.00 9.20 14.41
CA ILE A 78 5.49 9.87 13.21
C ILE A 78 7.01 10.14 13.22
N GLY A 79 7.59 10.55 14.36
CA GLY A 79 9.03 10.78 14.47
C GLY A 79 9.89 9.52 14.28
N ALA A 80 9.41 8.37 14.75
CA ALA A 80 10.08 7.09 14.56
C ALA A 80 9.95 6.59 13.11
N GLN A 81 8.81 6.83 12.46
CA GLN A 81 8.64 6.54 11.03
C GLN A 81 9.59 7.39 10.18
N LEU A 82 9.69 8.69 10.46
CA LEU A 82 10.63 9.58 9.78
C LEU A 82 12.09 9.14 9.97
N GLN A 83 12.45 8.68 11.17
CA GLN A 83 13.79 8.13 11.41
C GLN A 83 14.02 6.83 10.64
N PHE A 84 13.02 5.95 10.53
CA PHE A 84 13.09 4.74 9.71
C PHE A 84 13.37 5.08 8.24
N TYR A 85 12.59 6.01 7.67
CA TYR A 85 12.79 6.44 6.28
C TYR A 85 14.12 7.16 6.06
N ALA A 86 14.55 8.01 7.00
CA ALA A 86 15.84 8.68 6.92
C ALA A 86 17.01 7.68 6.94
N ARG A 87 16.91 6.58 7.67
CA ARG A 87 17.91 5.51 7.62
C ARG A 87 17.93 4.86 6.24
N ALA A 88 16.77 4.47 5.71
CA ALA A 88 16.67 3.85 4.39
C ALA A 88 17.33 4.70 3.28
N LEU A 89 17.12 6.03 3.31
CA LEU A 89 17.74 6.97 2.36
C LEU A 89 19.26 7.14 2.52
N ASN A 90 19.81 6.90 3.71
CA ASN A 90 21.24 7.08 3.99
C ASN A 90 22.05 5.78 3.79
N HIS A 91 21.40 4.69 3.40
CA HIS A 91 22.02 3.40 3.10
C HIS A 91 22.23 3.16 1.59
N GLU A 92 22.07 4.20 0.76
CA GLU A 92 22.46 4.24 -0.67
C GLU A 92 23.87 4.83 -0.86
#